data_AF-A0AAU2EM25-F1
#
_entry.id   AF-A0AAU2EM25-F1
#
_cell.length_a   1.000
_cell.length_b   1.000
_cell.length_c   1.000
_cell.angle_alpha   90.00
_cell.angle_beta   90.00
_cell.angle_gamma   90.00
#
_symmetry.space_group_name_H-M   'P 1'
#
loop_
_entity.id
_entity.type
_entity.pdbx_description
1 polymer ?
#
loop_
_entity_poly.entity_id
_entity_poly.type
_entity_poly.pdbx_seq_one_letter_code
_entity_poly.pdbx_strand_id
1 'polypeptide(L)'
;MEIPEKRQAEALKEVARLGAERAAALSEVDRVTAELRKASVAAAELGASRSRVRELGGIAATTLYGWFETAGIEVQARRPRKQPRSAWGLDRTAGDRPTHPSL
;
A
#
# COMPACT_ATOMS: atom_id res chain seq x y z
N MET A 1 -32.58 -27.79 31.13
CA MET A 1 -31.60 -26.68 31.01
C MET A 1 -31.73 -26.11 29.59
N GLU A 2 -32.76 -25.31 29.31
CA GLU A 2 -33.17 -24.89 27.94
C GLU A 2 -32.94 -23.37 27.73
N ILE A 3 -31.68 -22.93 27.79
CA ILE A 3 -31.29 -21.55 27.49
C ILE A 3 -30.12 -21.40 26.47
N PRO A 4 -29.68 -22.41 25.69
CA PRO A 4 -28.74 -22.15 24.59
C PRO A 4 -29.41 -21.44 23.40
N GLU A 5 -30.56 -21.94 22.95
CA GLU A 5 -31.11 -21.59 21.62
C GLU A 5 -31.71 -20.19 21.56
N LYS A 6 -32.43 -19.76 22.61
CA LYS A 6 -33.00 -18.40 22.64
C LYS A 6 -31.92 -17.32 22.68
N ARG A 7 -30.86 -17.54 23.45
CA ARG A 7 -29.72 -16.60 23.52
C ARG A 7 -28.94 -16.56 22.22
N GLN A 8 -28.79 -17.71 21.57
CA GLN A 8 -28.19 -17.81 20.25
C GLN A 8 -29.03 -17.07 19.19
N ALA A 9 -30.36 -17.23 19.19
CA ALA A 9 -31.24 -16.55 18.24
C ALA A 9 -31.15 -15.02 18.38
N GLU A 10 -31.16 -14.49 19.60
CA GLU A 10 -31.01 -13.05 19.82
C GLU A 10 -29.62 -12.53 19.41
N ALA A 11 -28.55 -13.29 19.69
CA ALA A 11 -27.22 -12.92 19.24
C ALA A 11 -27.11 -12.89 17.70
N LEU A 12 -27.73 -13.84 17.00
CA LEU A 12 -27.76 -13.89 15.54
C LEU A 12 -28.58 -12.74 14.94
N LYS A 13 -29.70 -12.36 15.57
CA LYS A 13 -30.48 -11.18 15.16
C LYS A 13 -29.63 -9.91 15.23
N GLU A 14 -28.83 -9.76 16.28
CA GLU A 14 -27.97 -8.60 16.42
C GLU A 14 -26.85 -8.57 15.37
N VAL A 15 -26.24 -9.71 15.07
CA VAL A 15 -25.27 -9.81 13.97
C VAL A 15 -25.92 -9.46 12.62
N ALA A 16 -27.13 -9.94 12.37
CA ALA A 16 -27.86 -9.63 11.13
C ALA A 16 -28.15 -8.13 11.01
N ARG A 17 -28.59 -7.49 12.10
CA ARG A 17 -28.85 -6.05 12.16
C ARG A 17 -27.59 -5.24 11.85
N LEU A 18 -26.50 -5.50 12.58
CA LEU A 18 -25.22 -4.81 12.39
C LEU A 18 -24.61 -5.10 11.00
N GLY A 19 -24.81 -6.31 10.48
CA GLY A 19 -24.41 -6.68 9.12
C GLY A 19 -25.12 -5.86 8.06
N ALA A 20 -26.43 -5.65 8.21
CA ALA A 20 -27.22 -4.80 7.31
C ALA A 20 -26.78 -3.33 7.37
N GLU A 21 -26.55 -2.80 8.58
CA GLU A 21 -26.04 -1.43 8.77
C GLU A 21 -24.65 -1.25 8.13
N ARG A 22 -23.76 -2.23 8.33
CA ARG A 22 -22.44 -2.23 7.69
C ARG A 22 -22.55 -2.28 6.17
N ALA A 23 -23.43 -3.10 5.61
CA ALA A 23 -23.63 -3.20 4.17
C ALA A 23 -24.13 -1.87 3.57
N ALA A 24 -25.07 -1.21 4.24
CA ALA A 24 -25.57 0.10 3.83
C ALA A 24 -24.46 1.17 3.85
N ALA A 25 -23.66 1.21 4.93
CA ALA A 25 -22.54 2.13 5.03
C ALA A 25 -21.47 1.89 3.94
N LEU A 26 -21.17 0.61 3.65
CA LEU A 26 -20.22 0.26 2.59
C LEU A 26 -20.71 0.65 1.21
N SER A 27 -22.00 0.54 0.92
CA SER A 27 -22.55 0.97 -0.37
C SER A 27 -22.29 2.46 -0.64
N GLU A 28 -22.38 3.30 0.39
CA GLU A 28 -22.10 4.72 0.26
C GLU A 28 -20.59 5.00 0.12
N VAL A 29 -19.76 4.27 0.87
CA VAL A 29 -18.30 4.32 0.73
C VAL A 29 -17.88 3.93 -0.68
N ASP A 30 -18.46 2.87 -1.26
CA ASP A 30 -18.16 2.42 -2.61
C ASP A 30 -18.51 3.49 -3.65
N ARG A 31 -19.68 4.14 -3.50
CA ARG A 31 -20.10 5.25 -4.36
C ARG A 31 -19.11 6.41 -4.32
N VAL A 32 -18.75 6.88 -3.13
CA VAL A 32 -17.79 7.98 -2.97
C VAL A 32 -16.40 7.58 -3.47
N THR A 33 -15.98 6.33 -3.24
CA THR A 33 -14.69 5.82 -3.70
C THR A 33 -14.61 5.78 -5.23
N ALA A 34 -15.69 5.42 -5.92
CA ALA A 34 -15.73 5.44 -7.38
C ALA A 34 -15.55 6.86 -7.95
N GLU A 35 -16.19 7.85 -7.36
CA GLU A 35 -16.04 9.26 -7.76
C GLU A 35 -14.66 9.82 -7.39
N LEU A 36 -14.15 9.48 -6.21
CA LEU A 36 -12.80 9.85 -5.77
C LEU A 36 -11.73 9.29 -6.71
N ARG A 37 -11.91 8.05 -7.19
CA ARG A 37 -11.03 7.46 -8.20
C ARG A 37 -10.99 8.29 -9.48
N LYS A 38 -12.16 8.65 -10.04
CA LYS A 38 -12.24 9.47 -11.26
C LYS A 38 -11.56 10.82 -11.06
N ALA A 39 -11.85 11.50 -9.95
CA ALA A 39 -11.24 12.79 -9.63
C ALA A 39 -9.72 12.69 -9.44
N SER A 40 -9.23 11.61 -8.82
CA SER A 40 -7.81 11.36 -8.60
C SER A 40 -7.05 11.17 -9.91
N VAL A 41 -7.62 10.39 -10.83
CA VAL A 41 -7.06 10.15 -12.17
C VAL A 41 -7.01 11.46 -12.96
N ALA A 42 -8.14 12.19 -13.03
CA ALA A 42 -8.19 13.47 -13.74
C ALA A 42 -7.19 14.50 -13.18
N ALA A 43 -7.04 14.59 -11.85
CA ALA A 43 -6.05 15.45 -11.24
C ALA A 43 -4.62 15.07 -11.65
N ALA A 44 -4.30 13.77 -11.69
CA ALA A 44 -2.98 13.29 -12.11
C ALA A 44 -2.71 13.55 -13.60
N GLU A 45 -3.71 13.39 -14.47
CA GLU A 45 -3.61 13.74 -15.91
C GLU A 45 -3.34 15.24 -16.12
N LEU A 46 -3.91 16.09 -15.26
CA LEU A 46 -3.65 17.54 -15.22
C LEU A 46 -2.30 17.90 -14.55
N GLY A 47 -1.49 16.91 -14.16
CA GLY A 47 -0.16 17.12 -13.60
C GLY A 47 -0.11 17.36 -12.09
N ALA A 48 -1.20 17.13 -11.36
CA ALA A 48 -1.19 17.23 -9.90
C ALA A 48 -0.21 16.23 -9.29
N SER A 49 0.47 16.64 -8.21
CA SER A 49 1.42 15.76 -7.54
C SER A 49 0.71 14.59 -6.86
N ARG A 50 1.22 13.37 -7.06
CA ARG A 50 0.64 12.14 -6.51
C ARG A 50 0.58 12.15 -4.99
N SER A 51 1.56 12.79 -4.34
CA SER A 51 1.57 12.98 -2.89
C SER A 51 0.40 13.84 -2.42
N ARG A 52 0.08 14.92 -3.15
CA ARG A 52 -1.04 15.80 -2.83
C ARG A 52 -2.39 15.15 -3.08
N VAL A 53 -2.54 14.43 -4.20
CA VAL A 53 -3.75 13.64 -4.49
C VAL A 53 -4.00 12.62 -3.37
N ARG A 54 -2.94 11.92 -2.92
CA ARG A 54 -3.04 10.96 -1.81
C ARG A 54 -3.45 11.60 -0.49
N GLU A 55 -2.83 12.72 -0.13
CA GLU A 55 -3.09 13.44 1.11
C GLU A 55 -4.55 13.92 1.17
N LEU A 56 -5.02 14.55 0.09
CA LEU A 56 -6.40 15.04 0.00
C LEU A 56 -7.42 13.91 -0.07
N GLY A 57 -7.10 12.83 -0.78
CA GLY A 57 -8.00 11.68 -0.90
C GLY A 57 -8.06 10.80 0.35
N GLY A 58 -7.13 10.96 1.30
CA GLY A 58 -7.10 10.14 2.53
C GLY A 58 -6.90 8.65 2.28
N ILE A 59 -6.31 8.26 1.16
CA ILE A 59 -6.18 6.86 0.71
C ILE A 59 -4.76 6.32 0.83
N ALA A 60 -4.67 4.99 0.94
CA ALA A 60 -3.39 4.29 0.89
C ALA A 60 -2.70 4.50 -0.47
N ALA A 61 -1.37 4.53 -0.46
CA ALA A 61 -0.58 4.68 -1.68
C ALA A 61 -0.79 3.51 -2.65
N THR A 62 -0.98 2.29 -2.13
CA THR A 62 -1.25 1.10 -2.94
C THR A 62 -2.55 1.24 -3.72
N THR A 63 -3.61 1.73 -3.09
CA THR A 63 -4.90 1.99 -3.74
C THR A 63 -4.78 3.04 -4.84
N LEU A 64 -4.16 4.19 -4.54
CA LEU A 64 -3.99 5.27 -5.53
C LEU A 64 -3.18 4.81 -6.74
N TYR A 65 -2.08 4.10 -6.52
CA TYR A 65 -1.25 3.61 -7.63
C TYR A 65 -1.94 2.53 -8.44
N GLY A 66 -2.74 1.65 -7.84
CA GLY A 66 -3.56 0.70 -8.59
C GLY A 66 -4.59 1.41 -9.50
N TRP A 67 -5.16 2.53 -9.05
CA TRP A 67 -6.04 3.34 -9.90
C TRP A 67 -5.30 3.97 -11.09
N PHE A 68 -4.12 4.52 -10.85
CA PHE A 68 -3.27 5.10 -11.89
C PHE A 68 -2.79 4.07 -12.91
N GLU A 69 -2.37 2.89 -12.44
CA GLU A 69 -1.98 1.78 -13.30
C GLU A 69 -3.15 1.34 -14.20
N THR A 70 -4.35 1.18 -13.62
CA THR A 70 -5.55 0.83 -14.41
C THR A 70 -5.92 1.92 -15.43
N ALA A 71 -5.57 3.17 -15.16
CA ALA A 71 -5.81 4.30 -16.06
C ALA A 71 -4.66 4.51 -17.06
N GLY A 72 -3.61 3.69 -17.05
CA GLY A 72 -2.46 3.84 -17.94
C GLY A 72 -1.53 5.02 -17.58
N ILE A 73 -1.67 5.60 -16.39
CA ILE A 73 -0.78 6.67 -15.92
C ILE A 73 0.51 6.02 -15.43
N GLU A 74 1.62 6.26 -16.14
CA GLU A 74 2.93 5.72 -15.77
C GLU A 74 3.36 6.19 -14.37
N VAL A 75 3.25 5.30 -13.39
CA VAL A 75 3.83 5.49 -12.06
C VAL A 75 5.33 5.16 -12.19
N GLN A 76 6.15 6.17 -12.52
CA GLN A 76 7.61 6.08 -12.55
C GLN A 76 8.11 5.13 -11.44
N ALA A 77 8.67 4.00 -11.87
CA ALA A 77 9.13 2.95 -10.96
C ALA A 77 10.11 3.55 -9.96
N ARG A 78 9.94 3.21 -8.67
CA ARG A 78 10.86 3.66 -7.62
C ARG A 78 12.28 3.26 -8.02
N ARG A 79 13.19 4.24 -8.11
CA ARG A 79 14.62 3.97 -8.22
C ARG A 79 15.02 3.01 -7.10
N PRO A 80 15.75 1.92 -7.39
CA PRO A 80 16.16 0.99 -6.36
C PRO A 80 16.94 1.75 -5.27
N ARG A 81 16.55 1.54 -4.01
CA ARG A 81 17.30 2.08 -2.87
C ARG A 81 18.75 1.61 -3.02
N LYS A 82 19.70 2.55 -3.10
CA LYS A 82 21.12 2.21 -2.96
C LYS A 82 21.26 1.45 -1.64
N GLN A 83 21.62 0.17 -1.71
CA GLN A 83 21.94 -0.59 -0.51
C GLN A 83 23.01 0.20 0.25
N PRO A 84 22.88 0.38 1.58
CA PRO A 84 23.97 0.94 2.35
C PRO A 84 25.18 0.02 2.15
N ARG A 85 26.26 0.56 1.56
CA ARG A 85 27.57 -0.09 1.64
C ARG A 85 27.81 -0.27 3.14
N SER A 86 27.79 -1.51 3.60
CA SER A 86 28.10 -1.86 4.98
C SER A 86 29.39 -1.15 5.37
N ALA A 87 29.26 -0.12 6.20
CA ALA A 87 30.39 0.45 6.89
C ALA A 87 30.89 -0.62 7.84
N TRP A 88 32.11 -1.11 7.58
CA TRP A 88 32.87 -2.12 8.33
C TRP A 88 32.58 -3.58 7.96
N GLY A 89 33.58 -4.22 7.32
CA GLY A 89 33.59 -5.67 7.17
C GLY A 89 34.64 -6.25 6.22
N LEU A 90 35.93 -6.10 6.56
CA LEU A 90 37.05 -6.98 6.16
C LEU A 90 37.68 -6.77 4.77
N ASP A 91 38.58 -5.79 4.71
CA ASP A 91 39.83 -5.92 3.97
C ASP A 91 40.74 -6.88 4.76
N ARG A 92 40.72 -8.16 4.40
CA ARG A 92 41.67 -9.15 4.94
C ARG A 92 41.90 -10.25 3.93
N THR A 93 43.18 -10.43 3.60
CA THR A 93 43.83 -11.55 2.88
C THR A 93 43.73 -11.47 1.34
N ALA A 94 44.77 -11.60 0.53
CA ALA A 94 46.17 -12.00 0.76
C ALA A 94 47.00 -11.59 -0.49
N GLY A 95 48.31 -11.40 -0.32
CA GLY A 95 49.21 -11.35 -1.47
C GLY A 95 50.51 -10.57 -1.27
N ASP A 96 51.14 -10.69 -0.10
CA ASP A 96 52.55 -10.34 0.07
C ASP A 96 53.37 -11.17 -0.94
N ARG A 97 54.06 -10.48 -1.86
CA ARG A 97 55.10 -11.08 -2.71
C ARG A 97 56.35 -10.21 -2.57
N PRO A 98 57.43 -10.71 -1.94
CA PRO A 98 58.69 -9.99 -2.00
C PRO A 98 59.25 -10.09 -3.41
N THR A 99 59.37 -8.95 -4.07
CA THR A 99 60.17 -8.79 -5.29
C THR A 99 61.64 -8.85 -4.90
N HIS A 100 62.31 -9.96 -5.22
CA HIS A 100 63.77 -9.96 -5.35
C HIS A 100 64.14 -9.20 -6.63
N PRO A 101 65.01 -8.18 -6.58
CA PRO A 101 65.67 -7.69 -7.78
C PRO A 101 66.80 -8.67 -8.13
N SER A 102 66.74 -9.23 -9.33
CA SER A 102 67.91 -9.80 -9.98
C SER A 102 68.88 -8.67 -10.31
N LEU A 103 70.13 -8.78 -9.83
CA LEU A 103 71.39 -8.68 -10.56
C LEU A 103 72.57 -8.90 -9.60
#